data_AF-A0A2R5L964-F1
#
_entry.id   AF-A0A2R5L964-F1
#
_cell.length_a   1.000
_cell.length_b   1.000
_cell.length_c   1.000
_cell.angle_alpha   90.00
_cell.angle_beta   90.00
_cell.angle_gamma   90.00
#
_symmetry.space_group_name_H-M   'P 1'
#
loop_
_entity.id
_entity.type
_entity.pdbx_description
1 polymer ?
#
loop_
_entity_poly.entity_id
_entity_poly.type
_entity_poly.pdbx_seq_one_letter_code
_entity_poly.pdbx_strand_id
1 'polypeptide(L)'
;AAPLTSLTLGGEVWVSDLKCWGRVLSPAQRPRSFVVEVPTGTVQRNRHHLVPVTPSRVELPSGETSATNTSDVASPATFTRQDPTSPAMFTSHQPDAGQQAPEHSLIVTRYGRKVRPPKRLNL
;
A
#
# COMPACT_ATOMS: atom_id res chain seq x y z
N ALA A 1 19.01 -8.63 0.71
CA ALA A 1 17.55 -8.67 0.50
C ALA A 1 17.08 -10.11 0.62
N ALA A 2 16.08 -10.40 1.46
CA ALA A 2 15.56 -11.76 1.58
C ALA A 2 14.81 -12.16 0.29
N PRO A 3 14.94 -13.42 -0.18
CA PRO A 3 14.18 -13.89 -1.34
C PRO A 3 12.68 -13.94 -1.02
N LEU A 4 11.86 -13.42 -1.92
CA LEU A 4 10.40 -13.52 -1.81
C LEU A 4 9.96 -14.92 -2.25
N THR A 5 9.25 -15.65 -1.38
CA THR A 5 8.72 -16.99 -1.68
C THR A 5 7.80 -16.95 -2.91
N SER A 6 7.92 -17.88 -3.85
CA SER A 6 6.98 -17.98 -4.97
C SER A 6 5.54 -18.21 -4.48
N LEU A 7 4.55 -17.69 -5.21
CA LEU A 7 3.13 -17.95 -4.95
C LEU A 7 2.65 -19.11 -5.82
N THR A 8 1.80 -19.95 -5.25
CA THR A 8 1.08 -20.99 -6.00
C THR A 8 -0.07 -20.37 -6.76
N LEU A 9 -0.22 -20.73 -8.03
CA LEU A 9 -1.39 -20.32 -8.82
C LEU A 9 -2.65 -20.98 -8.24
N GLY A 10 -3.75 -20.23 -8.20
CA GLY A 10 -4.98 -20.61 -7.51
C GLY A 10 -4.93 -20.45 -5.99
N GLY A 11 -3.79 -20.10 -5.40
CA GLY A 11 -3.65 -19.91 -3.96
C GLY A 11 -4.35 -18.65 -3.46
N GLU A 12 -4.94 -18.73 -2.28
CA GLU A 12 -5.49 -17.59 -1.55
C GLU A 12 -4.36 -16.74 -0.95
N VAL A 13 -4.49 -15.44 -1.13
CA VAL A 13 -3.53 -14.44 -0.70
C VAL A 13 -4.26 -13.26 -0.08
N TRP A 14 -3.68 -12.71 0.97
CA TRP A 14 -4.07 -11.42 1.50
C TRP A 14 -3.33 -10.31 0.75
N VAL A 15 -4.08 -9.37 0.19
CA VAL A 15 -3.57 -8.24 -0.59
C VAL A 15 -3.45 -7.04 0.35
N SER A 16 -2.23 -6.70 0.77
CA SER A 16 -2.00 -5.79 1.91
C SER A 16 -2.35 -4.33 1.64
N ASP A 17 -2.26 -3.88 0.40
CA ASP A 17 -2.58 -2.50 -0.01
C ASP A 17 -4.08 -2.26 -0.15
N LEU A 18 -4.81 -3.25 -0.67
CA LEU A 18 -6.27 -3.24 -0.79
C LEU A 18 -6.98 -3.74 0.48
N LYS A 19 -6.24 -4.34 1.42
CA LYS A 19 -6.76 -4.94 2.66
C LYS A 19 -7.91 -5.90 2.37
N CYS A 20 -7.73 -6.76 1.36
CA CYS A 20 -8.73 -7.72 0.94
C CYS A 20 -8.12 -9.09 0.62
N TRP A 21 -8.96 -10.10 0.67
CA TRP A 21 -8.62 -11.44 0.20
C TRP A 21 -8.68 -11.49 -1.33
N GLY A 22 -7.79 -12.29 -1.91
CA GLY A 22 -7.81 -12.56 -3.33
C GLY A 22 -7.17 -13.90 -3.66
N ARG A 23 -7.28 -14.29 -4.93
CA ARG A 23 -6.74 -15.55 -5.46
C ARG A 23 -5.76 -15.28 -6.58
N VAL A 24 -4.59 -15.90 -6.52
CA VAL A 24 -3.56 -15.73 -7.55
C VAL A 24 -3.99 -16.42 -8.83
N LEU A 25 -4.07 -15.69 -9.94
CA LEU A 25 -4.43 -16.26 -11.24
C LEU A 25 -3.20 -16.64 -12.06
N SER A 26 -2.27 -15.70 -12.23
CA SER A 26 -1.10 -15.90 -13.10
C SER A 26 0.05 -14.93 -12.76
N PRO A 27 1.29 -15.26 -13.16
CA PRO A 27 2.37 -14.28 -13.20
C PRO A 27 2.04 -13.22 -14.24
N ALA A 28 2.44 -11.98 -13.98
CA ALA A 28 2.26 -10.88 -14.90
C ALA A 28 3.57 -10.55 -15.64
N GLN A 29 3.46 -9.78 -16.73
CA GLN A 29 4.63 -9.40 -17.56
C GLN A 29 5.70 -8.61 -16.80
N ARG A 30 5.30 -7.90 -15.74
CA ARG A 30 6.23 -7.12 -14.92
C ARG A 30 6.93 -8.03 -13.91
N PRO A 31 8.24 -7.86 -13.67
CA PRO A 31 8.98 -8.67 -12.71
C PRO A 31 8.30 -8.75 -11.35
N ARG A 32 8.25 -9.96 -10.78
CA ARG A 32 7.68 -10.26 -9.45
C ARG A 32 6.23 -9.80 -9.28
N SER A 33 5.50 -9.53 -10.36
CA SER A 33 4.10 -9.11 -10.29
C SER A 33 3.19 -10.29 -10.64
N PHE A 34 2.04 -10.36 -9.98
CA PHE A 34 1.03 -11.39 -10.20
C PHE A 34 -0.31 -10.72 -10.50
N VAL A 35 -1.14 -11.41 -11.28
CA VAL A 35 -2.54 -11.10 -11.46
C VAL A 35 -3.32 -11.83 -10.37
N VAL A 36 -4.14 -11.10 -9.63
CA VAL A 36 -4.92 -11.59 -8.51
C VAL A 36 -6.38 -11.23 -8.74
N GLU A 37 -7.26 -12.20 -8.54
CA GLU A 37 -8.71 -12.01 -8.50
C GLU A 37 -9.10 -11.55 -7.10
N VAL A 38 -9.77 -10.40 -7.00
CA VAL A 38 -10.30 -9.81 -5.78
C VAL A 38 -11.80 -9.53 -5.96
N PRO A 39 -12.58 -9.25 -4.90
CA PRO A 39 -14.01 -9.00 -5.04
C PRO A 39 -14.36 -7.83 -5.98
N THR A 40 -13.46 -6.85 -6.10
CA THR A 40 -13.64 -5.69 -6.98
C THR A 40 -13.23 -5.95 -8.44
N GLY A 41 -12.71 -7.14 -8.76
CA GLY A 41 -12.27 -7.52 -10.10
C GLY A 41 -10.87 -8.13 -10.10
N THR A 42 -10.14 -7.97 -11.22
CA THR A 42 -8.76 -8.47 -11.33
C THR A 42 -7.76 -7.33 -11.20
N VAL A 43 -6.72 -7.54 -10.40
CA VAL A 43 -5.68 -6.54 -10.14
C VAL A 43 -4.30 -7.13 -10.36
N GLN A 44 -3.38 -6.32 -10.88
CA GLN A 44 -1.96 -6.69 -10.95
C GLN A 44 -1.23 -6.10 -9.76
N ARG A 45 -0.61 -6.96 -8.94
CA ARG A 45 0.10 -6.56 -7.72
C ARG A 45 1.49 -7.17 -7.65
N ASN A 46 2.42 -6.41 -7.09
CA ASN A 46 3.76 -6.92 -6.84
C ASN A 46 3.74 -7.92 -5.69
N ARG A 47 4.60 -8.95 -5.77
CA ARG A 47 4.69 -10.04 -4.80
C ARG A 47 4.83 -9.59 -3.35
N HIS A 48 5.50 -8.47 -3.08
CA HIS A 48 5.66 -7.98 -1.71
C HIS A 48 4.34 -7.50 -1.06
N HIS A 49 3.30 -7.25 -1.85
CA HIS A 49 1.94 -6.93 -1.35
C HIS A 49 1.05 -8.16 -1.18
N LEU A 50 1.52 -9.33 -1.61
CA LEU A 50 0.74 -10.57 -1.58
C LEU A 50 1.24 -11.45 -0.44
N VAL A 51 0.45 -11.60 0.60
CA VAL A 51 0.77 -12.46 1.74
C VAL A 51 0.11 -13.81 1.52
N PRO A 52 0.88 -14.91 1.33
CA PRO A 52 0.31 -16.24 1.18
C PRO A 52 -0.39 -16.65 2.47
N VAL A 53 -1.55 -17.26 2.30
CA VAL A 53 -2.28 -17.87 3.38
C VAL A 53 -1.74 -19.28 3.47
N THR A 54 -0.76 -19.50 4.35
CA THR A 54 -0.38 -20.87 4.69
C THR A 54 -1.55 -21.46 5.45
N PRO A 55 -2.21 -22.53 4.97
CA PRO A 55 -3.08 -23.29 5.85
C PRO A 55 -2.19 -23.77 6.98
N SER A 56 -2.34 -23.21 8.19
CA SER A 56 -1.83 -23.90 9.35
C SER A 56 -2.53 -25.26 9.30
N ARG A 57 -1.74 -26.33 9.29
CA ARG A 57 -2.28 -27.67 9.45
C ARG A 57 -2.97 -27.69 10.80
N VAL A 58 -4.27 -27.43 10.83
CA VAL A 58 -5.12 -27.73 11.96
C VAL A 58 -5.18 -29.25 11.97
N GLU A 59 -4.38 -29.88 12.82
CA GLU A 59 -4.66 -31.26 13.22
C GLU A 59 -6.02 -31.22 13.91
N LEU A 60 -7.06 -31.67 13.21
CA LEU A 60 -8.39 -31.83 13.79
C LEU A 60 -8.31 -32.90 14.89
N PRO A 61 -8.68 -32.63 16.15
CA PRO A 61 -9.19 -33.70 16.99
C PRO A 61 -10.59 -34.06 16.48
N SER A 62 -10.74 -35.27 15.95
CA SER A 62 -12.07 -35.89 15.78
C SER A 62 -12.77 -35.94 17.14
N GLY A 63 -13.95 -35.35 17.25
CA GLY A 63 -14.75 -35.45 18.48
C GLY A 63 -15.94 -34.49 18.55
N GLU A 64 -17.07 -34.98 18.07
CA GLU A 64 -18.45 -34.79 18.58
C GLU A 64 -19.07 -33.38 18.76
N THR A 65 -20.24 -33.26 18.13
CA THR A 65 -21.41 -32.43 18.47
C THR A 65 -21.55 -31.99 19.93
N SER A 66 -21.87 -30.71 20.18
CA SER A 66 -23.18 -30.26 20.71
C SER A 66 -23.17 -28.80 21.20
N ALA A 67 -24.30 -28.11 20.93
CA ALA A 67 -24.94 -27.04 21.69
C ALA A 67 -24.23 -25.69 22.00
N THR A 68 -24.83 -24.63 21.45
CA THR A 68 -25.40 -23.44 22.13
C THR A 68 -24.71 -22.88 23.37
N ASN A 69 -24.28 -21.60 23.33
CA ASN A 69 -24.69 -20.62 24.34
C ASN A 69 -24.42 -19.15 23.95
N THR A 70 -25.51 -18.39 24.03
CA THR A 70 -25.69 -16.92 24.00
C THR A 70 -25.11 -16.23 25.23
N SER A 71 -24.66 -14.97 25.05
CA SER A 71 -24.80 -13.75 25.89
C SER A 71 -23.52 -12.89 25.78
N ASP A 72 -23.57 -11.76 25.07
CA ASP A 72 -23.97 -10.42 25.54
C ASP A 72 -22.97 -9.78 26.52
N VAL A 73 -22.16 -8.84 26.03
CA VAL A 73 -21.83 -7.63 26.78
C VAL A 73 -21.49 -6.49 25.83
N ALA A 74 -22.27 -5.42 25.96
CA ALA A 74 -22.12 -4.15 25.28
C ALA A 74 -20.87 -3.37 25.75
N SER A 75 -20.20 -2.70 24.81
CA SER A 75 -19.74 -1.31 24.99
C SER A 75 -19.25 -0.72 23.67
N PRO A 76 -19.83 0.41 23.20
CA PRO A 76 -19.35 1.13 22.04
C PRO A 76 -18.15 2.00 22.45
N ALA A 77 -16.94 1.62 22.06
CA ALA A 77 -15.78 2.48 22.19
C ALA A 77 -15.85 3.58 21.13
N THR A 78 -16.12 4.79 21.61
CA THR A 78 -16.10 6.08 20.93
C THR A 78 -14.81 6.27 20.12
N PHE A 79 -14.87 6.11 18.80
CA PHE A 79 -13.78 6.57 17.92
C PHE A 79 -13.98 8.06 17.66
N THR A 80 -13.35 8.88 18.49
CA THR A 80 -13.18 10.31 18.29
C THR A 80 -12.60 10.56 16.91
N ARG A 81 -13.36 11.27 16.08
CA ARG A 81 -12.98 11.79 14.77
C ARG A 81 -11.79 12.75 14.94
N GLN A 82 -10.57 12.24 14.75
CA GLN A 82 -9.41 13.11 14.60
C GLN A 82 -9.31 13.58 13.14
N ASP A 83 -9.77 14.81 12.96
CA ASP A 83 -9.34 15.71 11.90
C ASP A 83 -7.79 15.79 11.91
N PRO A 84 -7.08 15.48 10.82
CA PRO A 84 -5.71 15.93 10.69
C PRO A 84 -5.74 17.42 10.32
N THR A 85 -5.64 18.26 11.34
CA THR A 85 -5.28 19.68 11.20
C THR A 85 -4.02 19.83 10.33
N SER A 86 -4.09 20.82 9.47
CA SER A 86 -3.16 21.22 8.41
C SER A 86 -1.68 21.43 8.83
N PRO A 87 -0.77 21.55 7.82
CA PRO A 87 0.66 21.27 7.94
C PRO A 87 1.52 22.49 8.29
N ALA A 88 2.57 22.27 9.09
CA ALA A 88 3.78 23.10 9.17
C ALA A 88 4.84 22.21 9.85
N MET A 89 6.05 21.99 9.34
CA MET A 89 6.98 22.98 8.82
C MET A 89 7.79 22.39 7.65
N PHE A 90 7.65 22.95 6.46
CA PHE A 90 8.74 22.90 5.49
C PHE A 90 9.76 23.94 5.95
N THR A 91 10.97 23.49 6.29
CA THR A 91 12.11 24.37 6.50
C THR A 91 12.33 25.18 5.23
N SER A 92 11.87 26.44 5.27
CA SER A 92 12.24 27.48 4.33
C SER A 92 13.73 27.74 4.50
N HIS A 93 14.55 27.24 3.58
CA HIS A 93 15.88 27.79 3.38
C HIS A 93 15.70 29.13 2.67
N GLN A 94 15.57 30.19 3.47
CA GLN A 94 15.79 31.55 3.05
C GLN A 94 17.31 31.79 2.98
N PRO A 95 17.90 32.11 1.82
CA PRO A 95 19.08 32.94 1.82
C PRO A 95 18.65 34.40 1.96
N ASP A 96 19.15 35.01 3.02
CA ASP A 96 19.10 36.42 3.32
C ASP A 96 19.86 37.26 2.28
N ALA A 97 19.54 38.54 2.25
CA ALA A 97 19.73 39.53 1.21
C ALA A 97 21.13 39.67 0.59
N GLY A 98 21.13 39.99 -0.70
CA GLY A 98 22.04 40.97 -1.26
C GLY A 98 23.08 40.43 -2.23
N GLN A 99 22.66 40.17 -3.47
CA GLN A 99 23.38 40.52 -4.70
C GLN A 99 22.52 40.13 -5.90
N GLN A 100 22.30 41.07 -6.83
CA GLN A 100 21.63 40.82 -8.12
C GLN A 100 22.21 39.56 -8.78
N ALA A 101 21.43 38.48 -8.81
CA ALA A 101 21.76 37.30 -9.59
C ALA A 101 21.43 37.59 -11.06
N PRO A 102 22.33 37.28 -12.02
CA PRO A 102 22.11 37.56 -13.43
C PRO A 102 20.88 36.80 -13.94
N GLU A 103 20.14 37.44 -14.86
CA GLU A 103 18.84 37.12 -15.46
C GLU A 103 18.60 35.67 -15.99
N HIS A 104 19.48 34.70 -15.77
CA HIS A 104 19.38 33.36 -16.36
C HIS A 104 19.90 32.22 -15.45
N SER A 105 19.63 32.24 -14.14
CA SER A 105 19.92 31.06 -13.30
C SER A 105 18.94 29.92 -13.62
N LEU A 106 19.38 29.01 -14.49
CA LEU A 106 18.66 27.77 -14.75
C LEU A 106 18.60 26.96 -13.45
N ILE A 107 17.40 26.61 -12.98
CA ILE A 107 17.26 25.66 -11.88
C ILE A 107 17.66 24.28 -12.41
N VAL A 108 18.76 23.72 -11.88
CA VAL A 108 19.34 22.45 -12.32
C VAL A 108 19.36 21.45 -11.17
N THR A 109 19.14 20.17 -11.45
CA THR A 109 19.35 19.10 -10.48
C THR A 109 20.84 18.92 -10.18
N ARG A 110 21.15 18.22 -9.09
CA ARG A 110 22.52 17.85 -8.69
C ARG A 110 23.37 17.16 -9.79
N TYR A 111 22.75 16.63 -10.84
CA TYR A 111 23.42 15.96 -11.97
C TYR A 111 23.31 16.74 -13.29
N GLY A 112 22.99 18.04 -13.25
CA GLY A 112 22.99 18.87 -14.45
C GLY A 112 21.69 18.85 -15.26
N ARG A 113 20.60 18.23 -14.78
CA ARG A 113 19.31 18.22 -15.52
C ARG A 113 18.50 19.48 -15.26
N LYS A 114 18.00 20.13 -16.31
CA LYS A 114 17.12 21.30 -16.21
C LYS A 114 15.79 20.92 -15.56
N VAL A 115 15.40 21.61 -14.50
CA VAL A 115 14.11 21.43 -13.83
C VAL A 115 13.03 22.14 -14.65
N ARG A 116 11.94 21.42 -14.98
CA ARG A 116 10.77 22.00 -15.67
C ARG A 116 9.61 22.12 -14.67
N PRO A 117 9.06 23.31 -14.43
CA PRO A 117 7.92 23.49 -13.53
C PRO A 117 6.65 22.83 -14.11
N PRO A 118 5.73 22.36 -13.27
CA PRO A 118 4.47 21.78 -13.72
C PRO A 118 3.62 22.82 -14.46
N LYS A 119 3.03 22.42 -15.60
CA LYS A 119 2.10 23.27 -16.36
C LYS A 119 0.67 23.04 -15.87
N ARG A 120 -0.03 24.12 -15.53
CA ARG A 120 -1.48 24.05 -15.26
C ARG A 120 -2.25 23.73 -16.53
N LEU A 121 -3.12 22.73 -16.46
CA LEU A 121 -4.12 22.45 -17.48
C LEU A 121 -5.40 23.23 -17.13
N ASN A 122 -5.92 24.03 -18.06
CA ASN A 122 -7.26 24.63 -17.93
C ASN A 122 -8.25 23.60 -18.47
N LEU A 123 -8.98 22.96 -17.56
CA LEU A 123 -10.09 22.04 -17.86
C LEU A 123 -11.40 22.82 -17.94
#